data_AF-A0A0U1MCW7-F1
#
_entry.id   AF-A0A0U1MCW7-F1
#
_cell.length_a   1.000
_cell.length_b   1.000
_cell.length_c   1.000
_cell.angle_alpha   90.00
_cell.angle_beta   90.00
_cell.angle_gamma   90.00
#
_symmetry.space_group_name_H-M   'P 1'
#
loop_
_entity.id
_entity.type
_entity.pdbx_description
1 polymer ?
#
loop_
_entity_poly.entity_id
_entity_poly.type
_entity_poly.pdbx_seq_one_letter_code
_entity_poly.pdbx_strand_id
1 'polypeptide(L)'
;MRKIRIPDEATVEIDLRQEQNVEVILRKLSRYGAIAIEDVTSVLPQHSSEITTNENVSLILSRARRRGKYEVTGYEERHSTNDCSGWFGSSDWEKLSEGDNLQAIFCCHLRGRREAEYVFDFQPPHPIVKSMVLNGTDIILITGATRWRMPWLKNRSSEPSMPAEALVRLSMIEVRYVWKDITAKSY
;
A
#
# COMPACT_ATOMS: atom_id res chain seq x y z
N MET A 1 -4.24 13.18 13.40
CA MET A 1 -4.91 13.25 12.08
C MET A 1 -3.94 12.75 11.03
N ARG A 2 -4.42 11.97 10.05
CA ARG A 2 -3.66 11.49 8.89
C ARG A 2 -4.40 11.86 7.60
N LYS A 3 -3.66 12.12 6.53
CA LYS A 3 -4.23 12.35 5.21
C LYS A 3 -4.25 11.05 4.42
N ILE A 4 -5.41 10.69 3.89
CA ILE A 4 -5.64 9.46 3.13
C ILE A 4 -5.96 9.85 1.69
N ARG A 5 -5.15 9.38 0.75
CA ARG A 5 -5.36 9.54 -0.69
C ARG A 5 -6.19 8.36 -1.18
N ILE A 6 -7.34 8.67 -1.78
CA ILE A 6 -8.25 7.71 -2.38
C ILE A 6 -8.26 7.98 -3.90
N PRO A 7 -8.18 6.95 -4.76
CA PRO A 7 -8.20 7.16 -6.20
C PRO A 7 -9.46 7.86 -6.67
N ASP A 8 -9.34 8.80 -7.60
CA ASP A 8 -10.43 9.59 -8.19
C ASP A 8 -11.25 10.42 -7.18
N GLU A 9 -10.78 10.55 -5.94
CA GLU A 9 -11.42 11.30 -4.87
C GLU A 9 -10.48 12.36 -4.30
N ALA A 10 -11.07 13.33 -3.59
CA ALA A 10 -10.29 14.29 -2.81
C ALA A 10 -9.53 13.56 -1.68
N THR A 11 -8.36 14.08 -1.33
CA THR A 11 -7.63 13.63 -0.13
C THR A 11 -8.47 13.91 1.11
N VAL A 12 -8.60 12.93 1.98
CA VAL A 12 -9.44 13.01 3.18
C VAL A 12 -8.56 13.06 4.42
N GLU A 13 -8.84 13.99 5.34
CA GLU A 13 -8.22 14.00 6.66
C GLU A 13 -9.01 13.13 7.63
N ILE A 14 -8.34 12.15 8.25
CA ILE A 14 -8.97 11.14 9.07
C ILE A 14 -8.21 10.95 10.39
N ASP A 15 -8.94 10.86 11.51
CA ASP A 15 -8.37 10.38 12.77
C ASP A 15 -8.44 8.86 12.82
N LEU A 16 -7.28 8.19 12.63
CA LEU A 16 -7.17 6.72 12.67
C LEU A 16 -7.44 6.12 14.07
N ARG A 17 -7.48 6.94 15.12
CA ARG A 17 -7.84 6.48 16.47
C ARG A 17 -9.34 6.21 16.61
N GLN A 18 -10.16 6.78 15.73
CA GLN A 18 -11.61 6.57 15.74
C GLN A 18 -11.97 5.35 14.90
N GLU A 19 -12.68 4.39 15.48
CA GLU A 19 -13.03 3.11 14.84
C GLU A 19 -13.81 3.30 13.53
N GLN A 20 -14.89 4.09 13.60
CA GLN A 20 -15.76 4.42 12.47
C GLN A 20 -15.00 4.95 11.25
N ASN A 21 -13.94 5.71 11.50
CA ASN A 21 -13.11 6.29 10.45
C ASN A 21 -12.26 5.23 9.74
N VAL A 22 -11.73 4.28 10.50
CA VAL A 22 -10.97 3.15 9.97
C VAL A 22 -11.87 2.22 9.15
N GLU A 23 -13.11 1.97 9.60
CA GLU A 23 -14.10 1.20 8.82
C GLU A 23 -14.43 1.86 7.47
N VAL A 24 -14.51 3.21 7.43
CA VAL A 24 -14.69 3.95 6.18
C VAL A 24 -13.50 3.72 5.24
N ILE A 25 -12.27 3.81 5.77
CA ILE A 25 -11.04 3.57 5.00
C ILE A 25 -11.04 2.14 4.42
N LEU A 26 -11.40 1.14 5.21
CA LEU A 26 -11.42 -0.25 4.76
C LEU A 26 -12.50 -0.53 3.72
N ARG A 27 -13.67 0.11 3.83
CA ARG A 27 -14.70 0.08 2.77
C ARG A 27 -14.20 0.71 1.48
N LYS A 28 -13.47 1.84 1.57
CA LYS A 28 -12.84 2.47 0.40
C LYS A 28 -11.76 1.57 -0.18
N LEU A 29 -10.86 1.01 0.63
CA LEU A 29 -9.85 0.06 0.18
C LEU A 29 -10.46 -1.15 -0.54
N SER A 30 -11.51 -1.76 0.04
CA SER A 30 -12.21 -2.90 -0.57
C SER A 30 -12.83 -2.56 -1.95
N ARG A 31 -13.37 -1.34 -2.09
CA ARG A 31 -13.98 -0.83 -3.34
C ARG A 31 -12.95 -0.43 -4.40
N TYR A 32 -11.90 0.27 -4.00
CA TYR A 32 -10.95 0.89 -4.92
C TYR A 32 -9.76 -0.01 -5.24
N GLY A 33 -9.46 -0.98 -4.38
CA GLY A 33 -8.32 -1.89 -4.53
C GLY A 33 -7.03 -1.34 -3.95
N ALA A 34 -6.81 -0.02 -3.98
CA ALA A 34 -5.66 0.61 -3.33
C ALA A 34 -6.02 1.99 -2.74
N ILE A 35 -5.32 2.35 -1.66
CA ILE A 35 -5.32 3.68 -1.03
C ILE A 35 -3.90 4.01 -0.57
N ALA A 36 -3.60 5.29 -0.34
CA ALA A 36 -2.34 5.69 0.30
C ALA A 36 -2.55 6.52 1.56
N ILE A 37 -1.65 6.34 2.51
CA ILE A 37 -1.55 7.08 3.76
C ILE A 37 -0.36 8.01 3.61
N GLU A 38 -0.63 9.32 3.64
CA GLU A 38 0.39 10.33 3.43
C GLU A 38 1.37 10.43 4.61
N ASP A 39 2.65 10.59 4.26
CA ASP A 39 3.73 11.07 5.15
C ASP A 39 3.75 10.35 6.50
N VAL A 40 3.93 9.04 6.43
CA VAL A 40 4.14 8.20 7.61
C VAL A 40 5.62 8.18 7.95
N THR A 41 6.14 9.33 8.39
CA THR A 41 7.55 9.44 8.77
C THR A 41 7.80 8.78 10.13
N SER A 42 8.53 7.66 10.10
CA SER A 42 9.61 7.31 11.06
C SER A 42 10.27 5.95 10.75
N VAL A 43 9.88 5.23 9.70
CA VAL A 43 10.58 3.97 9.41
C VAL A 43 11.97 4.31 8.88
N LEU A 44 12.97 4.23 9.75
CA LEU A 44 14.35 4.37 9.34
C LEU A 44 14.70 3.20 8.40
N PRO A 45 15.59 3.41 7.42
CA PRO A 45 15.87 2.42 6.37
C PRO A 45 16.31 1.03 6.88
N GLN A 46 16.73 0.93 8.14
CA GLN A 46 17.47 -0.21 8.67
C GLN A 46 16.63 -1.18 9.52
N HIS A 47 15.38 -0.85 9.88
CA HIS A 47 14.59 -1.65 10.82
C HIS A 47 13.34 -2.22 10.15
N SER A 48 13.45 -3.41 9.55
CA SER A 48 12.31 -4.16 9.01
C SER A 48 11.21 -4.41 10.06
N SER A 49 11.59 -4.51 11.34
CA SER A 49 10.64 -4.58 12.46
C SER A 49 9.70 -3.37 12.50
N GLU A 50 10.22 -2.14 12.35
CA GLU A 50 9.43 -0.90 12.37
C GLU A 50 8.42 -0.83 11.21
N ILE A 51 8.74 -1.46 10.07
CA ILE A 51 7.84 -1.57 8.92
C ILE A 51 6.68 -2.48 9.27
N THR A 52 6.98 -3.69 9.77
CA THR A 52 5.96 -4.68 10.11
C THR A 52 5.08 -4.26 11.28
N THR A 53 5.59 -3.40 12.17
CA THR A 53 4.88 -2.87 13.35
C THR A 53 4.44 -1.41 13.19
N ASN A 54 4.30 -0.91 11.96
CA ASN A 54 3.88 0.47 11.75
C ASN A 54 2.52 0.74 12.41
N GLU A 55 2.43 1.75 13.28
CA GLU A 55 1.24 2.01 14.09
C GLU A 55 0.01 2.34 13.23
N ASN A 56 0.15 3.14 12.17
CA ASN A 56 -0.98 3.50 11.30
C ASN A 56 -1.53 2.26 10.57
N VAL A 57 -0.63 1.41 10.06
CA VAL A 57 -0.99 0.15 9.40
C VAL A 57 -1.64 -0.80 10.41
N SER A 58 -1.06 -0.93 11.61
CA SER A 58 -1.58 -1.77 12.68
C SER A 58 -2.97 -1.34 13.12
N LEU A 59 -3.21 -0.03 13.28
CA LEU A 59 -4.53 0.51 13.59
C LEU A 59 -5.54 0.14 12.49
N ILE A 60 -5.19 0.32 11.22
CA ILE A 60 -6.09 -0.02 10.10
C ILE A 60 -6.41 -1.52 10.07
N LEU A 61 -5.40 -2.37 10.13
CA LEU A 61 -5.56 -3.82 10.03
C LEU A 61 -6.32 -4.39 11.24
N SER A 62 -6.12 -3.84 12.45
CA SER A 62 -6.81 -4.30 13.66
C SER A 62 -8.32 -4.14 13.64
N ARG A 63 -8.87 -3.31 12.73
CA ARG A 63 -10.30 -2.96 12.69
C ARG A 63 -11.07 -3.57 11.54
N ALA A 64 -10.46 -4.42 10.72
CA ALA A 64 -11.15 -4.90 9.53
C ALA A 64 -12.31 -5.86 9.79
N ARG A 65 -12.20 -6.71 10.82
CA ARG A 65 -13.31 -7.61 11.21
C ARG A 65 -13.27 -7.89 12.71
N ARG A 66 -14.44 -8.19 13.29
CA ARG A 66 -14.59 -8.43 14.74
C ARG A 66 -14.02 -9.77 15.21
N ARG A 67 -13.85 -10.76 14.33
CA ARG A 67 -13.44 -12.14 14.67
C ARG A 67 -12.25 -12.55 13.82
N GLY A 68 -11.04 -12.34 14.33
CA GLY A 68 -9.81 -12.67 13.63
C GLY A 68 -8.77 -11.56 13.78
N LYS A 69 -7.64 -11.74 13.10
CA LYS A 69 -6.57 -10.74 13.00
C LYS A 69 -5.80 -10.95 11.71
N TYR A 70 -5.17 -9.90 11.19
CA TYR A 70 -4.14 -10.06 10.16
C TYR A 70 -2.84 -10.57 10.78
N GLU A 71 -2.18 -11.46 10.07
CA GLU A 71 -0.83 -11.91 10.39
C GLU A 71 0.11 -11.59 9.23
N VAL A 72 1.34 -11.19 9.57
CA VAL A 72 2.41 -11.03 8.58
C VAL A 72 2.82 -12.41 8.07
N THR A 73 2.78 -12.59 6.76
CA THR A 73 3.11 -13.86 6.10
C THR A 73 4.33 -13.75 5.19
N GLY A 74 4.80 -12.54 4.90
CA GLY A 74 5.97 -12.32 4.06
C GLY A 74 6.41 -10.86 4.00
N TYR A 75 7.66 -10.70 3.56
CA TYR A 75 8.34 -9.42 3.36
C TYR A 75 9.19 -9.52 2.09
N GLU A 76 9.14 -8.51 1.23
CA GLU A 76 9.95 -8.43 0.01
C GLU A 76 10.36 -6.97 -0.25
N GLU A 77 11.64 -6.71 -0.50
CA GLU A 77 12.11 -5.39 -0.93
C GLU A 77 12.28 -5.38 -2.45
N ARG A 78 11.61 -4.42 -3.09
CA ARG A 78 11.64 -4.22 -4.53
C ARG A 78 12.31 -2.91 -4.85
N HIS A 79 13.05 -2.87 -5.96
CA HIS A 79 13.74 -1.68 -6.39
C HIS A 79 13.37 -1.33 -7.83
N SER A 80 13.13 -0.05 -8.08
CA SER A 80 12.95 0.52 -9.41
C SER A 80 14.07 1.52 -9.67
N THR A 81 14.89 1.25 -10.68
CA THR A 81 15.91 2.20 -11.16
C THR A 81 15.41 3.07 -12.29
N ASN A 82 14.36 2.65 -13.02
CA ASN A 82 13.56 3.43 -13.97
C ASN A 82 12.63 2.56 -14.86
N ASP A 83 12.64 1.23 -14.75
CA ASP A 83 11.78 0.40 -15.62
C ASP A 83 11.32 -0.88 -14.92
N CYS A 84 10.25 -0.75 -14.13
CA CYS A 84 9.52 -1.90 -13.61
C CYS A 84 8.12 -1.89 -14.23
N SER A 85 8.06 -2.13 -15.54
CA SER A 85 6.83 -2.21 -16.34
C SER A 85 5.98 -3.47 -16.04
N GLY A 86 6.55 -4.41 -15.27
CA GLY A 86 5.88 -5.60 -14.80
C GLY A 86 4.73 -5.28 -13.84
N TRP A 87 3.60 -5.92 -14.07
CA TRP A 87 2.50 -5.95 -13.11
C TRP A 87 2.82 -6.96 -12.01
N PHE A 88 2.84 -6.48 -10.77
CA PHE A 88 2.86 -7.30 -9.58
C PHE A 88 1.43 -7.67 -9.19
N GLY A 89 1.30 -8.89 -8.67
CA GLY A 89 0.08 -9.49 -8.18
C GLY A 89 0.49 -10.85 -7.61
N SER A 90 -0.25 -11.38 -6.64
CA SER A 90 0.13 -12.69 -6.10
C SER A 90 -0.46 -13.81 -6.96
N SER A 91 0.33 -14.88 -7.07
CA SER A 91 0.14 -16.04 -7.94
C SER A 91 -1.07 -16.93 -7.62
N ASP A 92 -1.76 -16.73 -6.49
CA ASP A 92 -2.84 -17.63 -6.01
C ASP A 92 -4.23 -16.97 -5.94
N TRP A 93 -4.41 -15.80 -6.54
CA TRP A 93 -5.55 -14.92 -6.27
C TRP A 93 -6.83 -15.24 -7.03
N GLU A 94 -6.78 -16.15 -8.00
CA GLU A 94 -7.96 -16.75 -8.62
C GLU A 94 -8.76 -17.63 -7.63
N LYS A 95 -8.19 -17.94 -6.45
CA LYS A 95 -8.80 -18.79 -5.42
C LYS A 95 -9.49 -18.02 -4.29
N LEU A 96 -9.34 -16.69 -4.23
CA LEU A 96 -10.03 -15.89 -3.23
C LEU A 96 -11.42 -15.59 -3.77
N SER A 97 -12.40 -16.36 -3.28
CA SER A 97 -13.80 -16.26 -3.65
C SER A 97 -14.28 -14.80 -3.65
N GLU A 98 -15.00 -14.40 -4.70
CA GLU A 98 -15.71 -13.13 -4.75
C GLU A 98 -16.51 -12.94 -3.45
N GLY A 99 -16.12 -11.95 -2.64
CA GLY A 99 -16.85 -11.63 -1.42
C GLY A 99 -16.03 -10.95 -0.33
N ASP A 100 -14.71 -11.17 -0.27
CA ASP A 100 -13.87 -10.47 0.71
C ASP A 100 -12.47 -10.12 0.20
N ASN A 101 -12.38 -9.01 -0.52
CA ASN A 101 -11.12 -8.44 -1.02
C ASN A 101 -10.12 -8.11 0.10
N LEU A 102 -10.55 -8.08 1.36
CA LEU A 102 -9.72 -7.80 2.52
C LEU A 102 -9.04 -9.05 3.08
N GLN A 103 -9.28 -10.27 2.56
CA GLN A 103 -8.62 -11.48 3.08
C GLN A 103 -7.10 -11.43 3.05
N ALA A 104 -6.52 -10.69 2.10
CA ALA A 104 -5.10 -10.36 2.12
C ALA A 104 -4.86 -8.92 1.66
N ILE A 105 -3.89 -8.29 2.31
CA ILE A 105 -3.53 -6.89 2.09
C ILE A 105 -2.00 -6.82 1.96
N PHE A 106 -1.54 -6.18 0.90
CA PHE A 106 -0.15 -5.77 0.74
C PHE A 106 -0.01 -4.36 1.30
N CYS A 107 0.95 -4.17 2.19
CA CYS A 107 1.37 -2.86 2.64
C CYS A 107 2.71 -2.53 1.97
N CYS A 108 2.73 -1.47 1.19
CA CYS A 108 3.91 -1.04 0.47
C CYS A 108 4.45 0.26 1.04
N HIS A 109 5.65 0.22 1.60
CA HIS A 109 6.33 1.39 2.14
C HIS A 109 7.25 1.96 1.08
N LEU A 110 6.95 3.17 0.60
CA LEU A 110 7.81 3.86 -0.35
C LEU A 110 9.05 4.42 0.33
N ARG A 111 10.18 4.28 -0.37
CA ARG A 111 11.49 4.79 0.01
C ARG A 111 12.07 5.55 -1.18
N GLY A 112 11.56 6.75 -1.36
CA GLY A 112 12.00 7.73 -2.36
C GLY A 112 12.26 9.09 -1.73
N ARG A 113 12.54 10.09 -2.56
CA ARG A 113 12.68 11.48 -2.10
C ARG A 113 11.33 12.01 -1.64
N ARG A 114 11.30 12.70 -0.49
CA ARG A 114 10.05 13.18 0.13
C ARG A 114 9.33 14.18 -0.77
N GLU A 115 10.10 15.03 -1.43
CA GLU A 115 9.68 16.10 -2.32
C GLU A 115 9.37 15.62 -3.76
N ALA A 116 9.70 14.37 -4.09
CA ALA A 116 9.44 13.82 -5.42
C ALA A 116 8.04 13.23 -5.50
N GLU A 117 7.36 13.53 -6.61
CA GLU A 117 6.08 12.92 -6.96
C GLU A 117 6.30 11.64 -7.78
N TYR A 118 5.72 10.55 -7.30
CA TYR A 118 5.70 9.24 -7.95
C TYR A 118 4.29 8.90 -8.39
N VAL A 119 4.14 8.31 -9.57
CA VAL A 119 2.87 7.79 -10.08
C VAL A 119 2.83 6.30 -9.80
N PHE A 120 1.82 5.86 -9.06
CA PHE A 120 1.53 4.47 -8.76
C PHE A 120 0.31 4.00 -9.54
N ASP A 121 0.52 3.05 -10.44
CA ASP A 121 -0.53 2.45 -11.27
C ASP A 121 -1.01 1.13 -10.66
N PHE A 122 -2.32 0.94 -10.60
CA PHE A 122 -2.94 -0.29 -10.10
C PHE A 122 -4.23 -0.62 -10.87
N GLN A 123 -4.59 -1.89 -10.85
CA GLN A 123 -5.75 -2.45 -11.52
C GLN A 123 -6.48 -3.35 -10.52
N PRO A 124 -7.60 -2.90 -9.92
CA PRO A 124 -8.46 -3.79 -9.13
C PRO A 124 -9.04 -4.90 -10.03
N PRO A 125 -9.76 -5.90 -9.49
CA PRO A 125 -10.34 -6.99 -10.29
C PRO A 125 -11.19 -6.54 -11.49
N HIS A 126 -11.71 -5.32 -11.45
CA HIS A 126 -12.38 -4.68 -12.56
C HIS A 126 -11.36 -4.03 -13.53
N PRO A 127 -11.48 -4.19 -14.87
CA PRO A 127 -10.38 -3.98 -15.82
C PRO A 127 -9.85 -2.54 -16.00
N ILE A 128 -10.32 -1.55 -15.26
CA ILE A 128 -9.90 -0.15 -15.44
C ILE A 128 -8.63 0.10 -14.62
N VAL A 129 -7.54 0.41 -15.31
CA VAL A 129 -6.30 0.89 -14.68
C VAL A 129 -6.54 2.26 -14.05
N LYS A 130 -6.08 2.43 -12.82
CA LYS A 130 -6.12 3.67 -12.07
C LYS A 130 -4.71 4.08 -11.67
N SER A 131 -4.54 5.38 -11.44
CA SER A 131 -3.27 5.96 -11.02
C SER A 131 -3.44 6.82 -9.78
N MET A 132 -2.44 6.82 -8.90
CA MET A 132 -2.36 7.71 -7.75
C MET A 132 -1.01 8.42 -7.75
N VAL A 133 -1.01 9.72 -7.47
CA VAL A 133 0.22 10.48 -7.24
C VAL A 133 0.57 10.39 -5.76
N LEU A 134 1.81 9.98 -5.50
CA LEU A 134 2.36 9.67 -4.18
C LEU A 134 3.64 10.48 -3.96
N ASN A 135 3.98 10.66 -2.69
CA ASN A 135 5.28 11.15 -2.28
C ASN A 135 6.19 9.98 -1.90
N GLY A 136 7.52 10.18 -1.91
CA GLY A 136 8.49 9.12 -1.63
C GLY A 136 8.46 8.51 -0.23
N THR A 137 7.54 8.92 0.64
CA THR A 137 7.37 8.45 2.03
C THR A 137 5.97 7.94 2.34
N ASP A 138 5.09 7.88 1.33
CA ASP A 138 3.74 7.37 1.52
C ASP A 138 3.74 5.86 1.77
N ILE A 139 2.72 5.40 2.50
CA ILE A 139 2.39 3.98 2.62
C ILE A 139 1.19 3.68 1.75
N ILE A 140 1.28 2.66 0.92
CA ILE A 140 0.20 2.21 0.06
C ILE A 140 -0.39 0.94 0.67
N LEU A 141 -1.69 0.92 0.90
CA LEU A 141 -2.43 -0.30 1.19
C LEU A 141 -3.08 -0.77 -0.10
N ILE A 142 -2.79 -2.01 -0.48
CA ILE A 142 -3.27 -2.63 -1.70
C ILE A 142 -3.99 -3.89 -1.27
N THR A 143 -5.24 -4.05 -1.66
CA THR A 143 -5.88 -5.33 -1.49
C THR A 143 -5.10 -6.33 -2.33
N GLY A 144 -5.10 -7.56 -1.90
CA GLY A 144 -6.08 -8.27 -2.64
C GLY A 144 -5.71 -8.80 -4.01
N ALA A 145 -6.80 -8.92 -4.74
CA ALA A 145 -6.88 -9.21 -6.14
C ALA A 145 -6.50 -7.98 -6.99
N THR A 146 -5.89 -6.94 -6.39
CA THR A 146 -5.43 -5.75 -7.09
C THR A 146 -4.01 -5.97 -7.61
N ARG A 147 -3.86 -5.89 -8.93
CA ARG A 147 -2.56 -5.86 -9.57
C ARG A 147 -2.00 -4.45 -9.50
N TRP A 148 -0.68 -4.29 -9.41
CA TRP A 148 -0.06 -2.97 -9.31
C TRP A 148 1.32 -2.93 -9.97
N ARG A 149 1.85 -1.73 -10.20
CA ARG A 149 3.19 -1.51 -10.75
C ARG A 149 4.06 -0.72 -9.79
N MET A 150 5.37 -0.94 -9.83
CA MET A 150 6.30 -0.09 -9.09
C MET A 150 6.08 1.37 -9.50
N PRO A 151 6.03 2.32 -8.54
CA PRO A 151 5.85 3.71 -8.89
C PRO A 151 6.98 4.25 -9.76
N TRP A 152 6.67 5.26 -10.58
CA TRP A 152 7.64 5.94 -11.45
C TRP A 152 7.56 7.46 -11.26
N LEU A 153 8.67 8.17 -11.48
CA LEU A 153 8.74 9.63 -11.26
C LEU A 153 7.85 10.39 -12.25
N LYS A 154 6.93 11.22 -11.73
CA LYS A 154 5.93 11.96 -12.53
C LYS A 154 6.57 12.94 -13.52
N ASN A 155 7.66 13.62 -13.15
CA ASN A 155 8.31 14.66 -13.96
C ASN A 155 9.57 14.16 -14.67
N ARG A 156 9.47 13.09 -15.47
CA ARG A 156 10.61 12.57 -16.25
C ARG A 156 11.16 13.51 -17.33
N SER A 157 10.44 14.59 -17.66
CA SER A 157 10.58 15.23 -18.98
C SER A 157 11.19 16.64 -18.99
N SER A 158 11.70 17.19 -17.88
CA SER A 158 12.11 18.61 -17.89
C SER A 158 13.28 19.02 -17.00
N GLU A 159 14.11 18.10 -16.51
CA GLU A 159 15.38 18.47 -15.87
C GLU A 159 16.58 17.90 -16.66
N PRO A 160 17.24 18.70 -17.52
CA PRO A 160 18.36 18.25 -18.35
C PRO A 160 19.66 17.96 -17.56
N SER A 161 19.59 17.89 -16.23
CA SER A 161 20.77 17.90 -15.36
C SER A 161 20.52 17.23 -14.01
N MET A 162 19.74 16.15 -13.95
CA MET A 162 19.75 15.34 -12.74
C MET A 162 21.12 14.62 -12.65
N PRO A 163 21.97 14.93 -11.64
CA PRO A 163 23.25 14.24 -11.46
C PRO A 163 23.01 12.73 -11.28
N ALA A 164 24.02 11.90 -11.52
CA ALA A 164 23.89 10.44 -11.40
C ALA A 164 23.41 9.97 -10.00
N GLU A 165 23.59 10.80 -8.96
CA GLU A 165 23.08 10.61 -7.60
C GLU A 165 21.59 10.95 -7.43
N ALA A 166 20.98 11.64 -8.39
CA ALA A 166 19.56 11.95 -8.48
C ALA A 166 18.72 10.82 -9.11
N LEU A 167 19.37 9.78 -9.62
CA LEU A 167 18.78 8.45 -9.80
C LEU A 167 18.67 7.73 -8.46
N VAL A 168 18.07 8.37 -7.45
CA VAL A 168 17.78 7.69 -6.18
C VAL A 168 16.86 6.52 -6.51
N ARG A 169 17.40 5.31 -6.36
CA ARG A 169 16.71 4.04 -6.56
C ARG A 169 15.47 4.05 -5.68
N LEU A 170 14.30 4.24 -6.28
CA LEU A 170 13.05 4.07 -5.56
C LEU A 170 13.04 2.63 -5.05
N SER A 171 13.01 2.48 -3.74
CA SER A 171 12.76 1.19 -3.13
C SER A 171 11.34 1.16 -2.59
N MET A 172 10.74 -0.01 -2.61
CA MET A 172 9.45 -0.25 -2.04
C MET A 172 9.51 -1.54 -1.28
N ILE A 173 9.13 -1.47 -0.01
CA ILE A 173 9.06 -2.65 0.83
C ILE A 173 7.62 -3.11 0.91
N GLU A 174 7.40 -4.32 0.45
CA GLU A 174 6.13 -5.01 0.47
C GLU A 174 6.06 -5.90 1.72
N VAL A 175 5.06 -5.67 2.56
CA VAL A 175 4.68 -6.56 3.66
C VAL A 175 3.35 -7.20 3.34
N ARG A 176 3.28 -8.53 3.43
CA ARG A 176 2.07 -9.31 3.14
C ARG A 176 1.33 -9.66 4.41
N TYR A 177 0.07 -9.24 4.48
CA TYR A 177 -0.84 -9.54 5.58
C TYR A 177 -1.96 -10.47 5.10
N VAL A 178 -2.23 -11.54 5.85
CA VAL A 178 -3.35 -12.46 5.59
C VAL A 178 -4.25 -12.49 6.81
N TRP A 179 -5.57 -12.37 6.59
CA TRP A 179 -6.55 -12.51 7.65
C TRP A 179 -6.63 -13.95 8.15
N LYS A 180 -6.62 -14.13 9.47
CA LYS A 180 -6.81 -15.40 10.15
C LYS A 180 -7.99 -15.30 11.10
N ASP A 181 -8.99 -16.17 10.90
CA ASP A 181 -10.11 -16.28 11.83
C ASP A 181 -9.66 -16.93 13.14
N ILE A 182 -9.95 -16.27 14.27
CA ILE A 182 -9.62 -16.79 15.61
C ILE A 182 -10.58 -17.93 16.04
N THR A 183 -11.61 -18.22 15.25
CA THR A 183 -12.62 -19.26 15.57
C THR A 183 -12.17 -20.69 15.27
N ALA A 184 -11.00 -20.92 14.68
CA ALA A 184 -10.45 -22.27 14.54
C ALA A 184 -9.73 -22.70 15.83
N LYS A 185 -10.50 -23.05 16.87
CA LYS A 185 -10.01 -24.05 17.83
C LYS A 185 -9.98 -25.38 17.06
N SER A 186 -8.78 -25.88 16.77
CA SER A 186 -8.55 -27.25 16.35
C SER A 186 -9.21 -28.18 17.37
N TYR A 187 -10.15 -29.00 16.89
CA TYR A 187 -10.63 -30.19 17.61
C TYR A 187 -9.57 -31.28 17.55
#